data_AF-A0A838S0B5-F1
#
_entry.id   AF-A0A838S0B5-F1
#
_cell.length_a   1.000
_cell.length_b   1.000
_cell.length_c   1.000
_cell.angle_alpha   90.00
_cell.angle_beta   90.00
_cell.angle_gamma   90.00
#
_symmetry.space_group_name_H-M   'P 1'
#
loop_
_entity.id
_entity.type
_entity.pdbx_description
1 polymer ?
#
loop_
_entity_poly.entity_id
_entity_poly.type
_entity_poly.pdbx_seq_one_letter_code
_entity_poly.pdbx_strand_id
1 'polypeptide(L)'
;MTLTELHSTFISRAFEKVLGQPDAGTMAFVRCLTPDIVEALSTDKRFVLDDWHVYRVADEQVDETRTITADQAVELRESKRDPVLLLVDTSRAGAGMDGIYSAAREIDEAGLFAEALRLAAREVTNRLDRSIREYAERAIKKARGFGQIYSVSPWTEFDFYVRVADTQRHPGELVWLLGLWPIQQESEADVGDSLQLSRFFIDRLFGSAFAGQTPAQLVDSLRLLNPSEQQKIDLEQFLRSAAIRPLLASLVELSEKPELWINALKLEGASQAIQEIELVPWRTRQGKLAKWSGLIEEAEVEPPVLILDQKAKLEIRWKTRPDNLERNAVQYQVTIGTDMEELASREVSHTAKKEEKFRFTKDDFSLSEDALLSAKVVVSVIGNDSVKTQESEFIIRFGTPPDRGTSGVGKIMRTFSDGLIELGRRDTVKDLASTTDSFSSDSKGYVVLRIPQQGKSYRVFRPPLIHQIEQDWVSRNGEIGRWRVKVRASGARAGLPEFVPSMVPDASSDTLWQSLRDRAVNASRRMAERFGTSGGGVGQIYDQTSPVFNTIVKEYLLA
;
A
#
# COMPACT_ATOMS: atom_id res chain seq x y z
N MET A 1 16.24 -5.07 35.42
CA MET A 1 16.99 -3.94 34.80
C MET A 1 18.35 -3.82 35.49
N THR A 2 19.42 -3.45 34.79
CA THR A 2 20.75 -3.25 35.39
C THR A 2 21.09 -1.76 35.40
N LEU A 3 21.13 -1.15 36.59
CA LEU A 3 21.58 0.24 36.76
C LEU A 3 23.11 0.31 36.81
N THR A 4 23.68 1.22 36.03
CA THR A 4 25.11 1.56 36.12
C THR A 4 25.34 2.63 37.18
N GLU A 5 26.59 2.85 37.59
CA GLU A 5 26.93 3.91 38.55
C GLU A 5 26.46 5.29 38.10
N LEU A 6 26.56 5.57 36.79
CA LEU A 6 26.12 6.83 36.20
C LEU A 6 24.61 7.03 36.30
N HIS A 7 23.81 5.97 36.24
CA HIS A 7 22.35 6.07 36.40
C HIS A 7 22.04 6.64 37.79
N SER A 8 22.53 5.97 38.83
CA SER A 8 22.30 6.33 40.22
C SER A 8 22.84 7.72 40.55
N THR A 9 24.04 8.06 40.03
CA THR A 9 24.66 9.38 40.25
C THR A 9 23.84 10.51 39.64
N PHE A 10 23.43 10.40 38.37
CA PHE A 10 22.74 11.49 37.69
C PHE A 10 21.28 11.61 38.10
N ILE A 11 20.61 10.50 38.39
CA ILE A 11 19.24 10.55 38.88
C ILE A 11 19.18 11.11 40.31
N SER A 12 20.13 10.77 41.19
CA SER A 12 20.27 11.42 42.51
C SER A 12 20.42 12.93 42.39
N ARG A 13 21.39 13.40 41.58
CA ARG A 13 21.60 14.84 41.38
C ARG A 13 20.40 15.55 40.76
N ALA A 14 19.66 14.87 39.88
CA ALA A 14 18.44 15.41 39.32
C ALA A 14 17.35 15.57 40.39
N PHE A 15 17.17 14.56 41.25
CA PHE A 15 16.27 14.66 42.39
C PHE A 15 16.69 15.78 43.36
N GLU A 16 17.96 15.88 43.75
CA GLU A 16 18.47 16.94 44.62
C GLU A 16 18.16 18.33 44.06
N LYS A 17 18.37 18.50 42.75
CA LYS A 17 18.09 19.78 42.07
C LYS A 17 16.60 20.13 42.08
N VAL A 18 15.72 19.16 41.89
CA VAL A 18 14.26 19.37 41.81
C VAL A 18 13.64 19.50 43.20
N LEU A 19 14.11 18.74 44.17
CA LEU A 19 13.69 18.79 45.56
C LEU A 19 14.13 20.11 46.20
N GLY A 20 15.38 20.54 45.96
CA GLY A 20 15.97 21.71 46.61
C GLY A 20 16.50 21.39 48.00
N GLN A 21 16.70 22.44 48.81
CA GLN A 21 17.16 22.27 50.19
C GLN A 21 16.05 21.64 51.04
N PRO A 22 16.35 20.57 51.79
CA PRO A 22 15.37 19.95 52.66
C PRO A 22 15.12 20.77 53.93
N ASP A 23 13.85 20.95 54.28
CA ASP A 23 13.42 21.40 55.61
C ASP A 23 12.88 20.22 56.43
N ALA A 24 12.99 20.29 57.76
CA ALA A 24 12.46 19.26 58.66
C ALA A 24 10.97 19.00 58.41
N GLY A 25 10.62 17.72 58.30
CA GLY A 25 9.25 17.26 58.00
C GLY A 25 8.79 17.47 56.56
N THR A 26 9.66 17.89 55.64
CA THR A 26 9.33 17.95 54.22
C THR A 26 9.20 16.54 53.64
N MET A 27 8.14 16.31 52.87
CA MET A 27 7.92 15.04 52.20
C MET A 27 7.59 15.25 50.73
N ALA A 28 8.25 14.48 49.87
CA ALA A 28 7.98 14.42 48.45
C ALA A 28 7.79 12.97 47.99
N PHE A 29 7.11 12.79 46.87
CA PHE A 29 6.93 11.47 46.26
C PHE A 29 7.08 11.52 44.75
N VAL A 30 7.47 10.39 44.16
CA VAL A 30 7.54 10.18 42.71
C VAL A 30 6.80 8.90 42.35
N ARG A 31 5.97 8.96 41.29
CA ARG A 31 5.20 7.82 40.78
C ARG A 31 5.29 7.63 39.26
N CYS A 32 6.11 8.44 38.58
CA CYS A 32 6.32 8.34 37.14
C CYS A 32 7.35 7.26 36.75
N LEU A 33 8.04 6.65 37.72
CA LEU A 33 9.00 5.58 37.49
C LEU A 33 8.29 4.22 37.49
N THR A 34 8.72 3.30 36.64
CA THR A 34 8.15 1.93 36.62
C THR A 34 8.59 1.15 37.87
N PRO A 35 7.82 0.13 38.29
CA PRO A 35 8.16 -0.71 39.45
C PRO A 35 9.59 -1.24 39.43
N ASP A 36 10.05 -1.74 38.27
CA ASP A 36 11.39 -2.28 38.09
C ASP A 36 12.50 -1.24 38.35
N ILE A 37 12.25 0.02 38.01
CA ILE A 37 13.19 1.13 38.25
C ILE A 37 13.19 1.51 39.72
N VAL A 38 12.00 1.62 40.32
CA VAL A 38 11.83 1.95 41.74
C VAL A 38 12.57 0.94 42.61
N GLU A 39 12.38 -0.35 42.33
CA GLU A 39 13.07 -1.45 43.03
C GLU A 39 14.58 -1.42 42.83
N ALA A 40 15.05 -1.19 41.59
CA ALA A 40 16.47 -1.11 41.30
C ALA A 40 17.14 0.08 42.02
N LEU A 41 16.49 1.24 42.04
CA LEU A 41 16.99 2.43 42.74
C LEU A 41 16.98 2.23 44.25
N SER A 42 15.93 1.62 44.81
CA SER A 42 15.82 1.42 46.26
C SER A 42 16.88 0.43 46.78
N THR A 43 17.31 -0.53 45.96
CA THR A 43 18.37 -1.49 46.28
C THR A 43 19.79 -0.92 46.05
N ASP A 44 19.95 0.06 45.17
CA ASP A 44 21.27 0.64 44.89
C ASP A 44 21.74 1.59 45.99
N LYS A 45 22.77 1.18 46.73
CA LYS A 45 23.41 1.97 47.80
C LYS A 45 24.05 3.27 47.32
N ARG A 46 24.27 3.43 46.01
CA ARG A 46 24.80 4.67 45.40
C ARG A 46 23.69 5.69 45.13
N PHE A 47 22.43 5.25 45.09
CA PHE A 47 21.29 6.15 45.02
C PHE A 47 21.00 6.73 46.40
N VAL A 48 21.75 7.76 46.74
CA VAL A 48 21.64 8.56 47.97
C VAL A 48 21.41 10.01 47.55
N LEU A 49 20.67 10.73 48.38
CA LEU A 49 20.43 12.17 48.24
C LEU A 49 20.97 12.88 49.48
N ASP A 50 21.65 13.99 49.27
CA ASP A 50 22.15 14.81 50.37
C ASP A 50 20.98 15.29 51.26
N ASP A 51 21.04 14.96 52.55
CA ASP A 51 20.06 15.36 53.58
C ASP A 51 18.61 14.88 53.36
N TRP A 52 18.36 13.94 52.44
CA TRP A 52 17.05 13.30 52.23
C TRP A 52 17.09 11.80 52.53
N HIS A 53 16.02 11.29 53.15
CA HIS A 53 15.81 9.86 53.32
C HIS A 53 14.95 9.30 52.20
N VAL A 54 15.41 8.23 51.56
CA VAL A 54 14.75 7.63 50.41
C VAL A 54 14.12 6.31 50.83
N TYR A 55 12.82 6.16 50.57
CA TYR A 55 12.12 4.90 50.77
C TYR A 55 11.33 4.50 49.52
N ARG A 56 11.31 3.20 49.23
CA ARG A 56 10.33 2.60 48.30
C ARG A 56 9.05 2.33 49.06
N VAL A 57 7.91 2.70 48.50
CA VAL A 57 6.59 2.36 49.08
C VAL A 57 5.98 1.21 48.30
N ALA A 58 5.72 0.09 48.97
CA ALA A 58 5.13 -1.13 48.41
C ALA A 58 4.14 -1.78 49.41
N ASP A 59 3.87 -3.08 49.25
CA ASP A 59 2.95 -3.90 50.06
C ASP A 59 3.60 -4.59 51.27
N GLU A 60 4.93 -4.61 51.36
CA GLU A 60 5.69 -5.24 52.43
C GLU A 60 6.85 -4.36 52.92
N GLN A 61 7.28 -4.58 54.16
CA GLN A 61 8.47 -3.92 54.70
C GLN A 61 9.70 -4.79 54.48
N VAL A 62 10.74 -4.21 53.88
CA VAL A 62 12.04 -4.86 53.67
C VAL A 62 13.15 -3.82 53.81
N ASP A 63 13.87 -3.86 54.94
CA ASP A 63 14.90 -2.86 55.28
C ASP A 63 16.06 -2.86 54.27
N GLU A 64 16.45 -4.03 53.76
CA GLU A 64 17.55 -4.21 52.82
C GLU A 64 17.34 -3.45 51.50
N THR A 65 16.08 -3.25 51.11
CA THR A 65 15.68 -2.55 49.88
C THR A 65 15.07 -1.19 50.17
N ARG A 66 15.17 -0.69 51.41
CA ARG A 66 14.54 0.55 51.89
C ARG A 66 13.03 0.57 51.61
N THR A 67 12.37 -0.58 51.67
CA THR A 67 10.95 -0.72 51.32
C THR A 67 10.08 -0.64 52.56
N ILE A 68 9.04 0.19 52.51
CA ILE A 68 8.05 0.42 53.57
C ILE A 68 6.64 0.28 53.02
N THR A 69 5.66 0.10 53.92
CA THR A 69 4.24 0.07 53.55
C THR A 69 3.64 1.48 53.45
N ALA A 70 2.46 1.60 52.85
CA ALA A 70 1.74 2.87 52.77
C ALA A 70 1.41 3.44 54.17
N ASP A 71 1.05 2.60 55.13
CA ASP A 71 0.79 3.01 56.52
C ASP A 71 2.04 3.61 57.18
N GLN A 72 3.21 2.99 56.97
CA GLN A 72 4.49 3.51 57.47
C GLN A 72 4.88 4.83 56.81
N ALA A 73 4.61 5.00 55.51
CA ALA A 73 4.82 6.28 54.85
C ALA A 73 3.96 7.39 55.49
N VAL A 74 2.72 7.08 55.90
CA VAL A 74 1.84 8.00 56.62
C VAL A 74 2.37 8.31 58.02
N GLU A 75 2.86 7.31 58.75
CA GLU A 75 3.51 7.52 60.06
C GLU A 75 4.74 8.43 59.96
N LEU A 76 5.61 8.22 58.94
CA LEU A 76 6.76 9.08 58.67
C LEU A 76 6.33 10.52 58.41
N ARG A 77 5.28 10.72 57.60
CA ARG A 77 4.69 12.04 57.33
C ARG A 77 4.19 12.72 58.60
N GLU A 78 3.53 11.97 59.48
CA GLU A 78 2.98 12.51 60.74
C GLU A 78 4.05 12.84 61.77
N SER A 79 5.17 12.11 61.75
CA SER A 79 6.32 12.38 62.62
C SER A 79 6.96 13.74 62.34
N LYS A 80 6.90 14.23 61.08
CA LYS A 80 7.48 15.49 60.60
C LYS A 80 8.93 15.73 61.04
N ARG A 81 9.71 14.65 61.11
CA ARG A 81 11.12 14.70 61.53
C ARG A 81 12.03 14.95 60.34
N ASP A 82 12.43 13.86 59.69
CA ASP A 82 13.43 13.90 58.64
C ASP A 82 12.78 14.19 57.27
N PRO A 83 13.49 14.86 56.36
CA PRO A 83 13.05 15.04 54.99
C PRO A 83 13.00 13.70 54.25
N VAL A 84 11.87 13.39 53.61
CA VAL A 84 11.64 12.07 52.99
C VAL A 84 11.26 12.20 51.51
N LEU A 85 11.94 11.42 50.67
CA LEU A 85 11.54 11.12 49.29
C LEU A 85 10.95 9.70 49.22
N LEU A 86 9.72 9.59 48.76
CA LEU A 86 9.02 8.33 48.53
C LEU A 86 9.06 7.94 47.05
N LEU A 87 9.71 6.83 46.73
CA LEU A 87 9.60 6.15 45.43
C LEU A 87 8.38 5.23 45.46
N VAL A 88 7.30 5.61 44.79
CA VAL A 88 6.04 4.86 44.87
C VAL A 88 6.03 3.77 43.81
N ASP A 89 5.99 2.51 44.24
CA ASP A 89 5.71 1.38 43.35
C ASP A 89 4.20 1.33 43.09
N THR A 90 3.76 1.91 41.98
CA THR A 90 2.33 2.02 41.66
C THR A 90 1.64 0.68 41.43
N SER A 91 2.40 -0.42 41.28
CA SER A 91 1.84 -1.76 41.10
C SER A 91 1.58 -2.49 42.42
N ARG A 92 2.34 -2.15 43.49
CA ARG A 92 2.30 -2.83 44.79
C ARG A 92 1.87 -1.93 45.95
N ALA A 93 1.97 -0.61 45.83
CA ALA A 93 1.59 0.30 46.91
C ALA A 93 0.12 0.11 47.29
N GLY A 94 -0.12 -0.17 48.57
CA GLY A 94 -1.44 -0.53 49.10
C GLY A 94 -2.37 0.65 49.37
N ALA A 95 -3.53 0.35 49.98
CA ALA A 95 -4.47 1.36 50.46
C ALA A 95 -3.80 2.28 51.50
N GLY A 96 -4.04 3.60 51.43
CA GLY A 96 -3.44 4.61 52.32
C GLY A 96 -2.64 5.70 51.62
N MET A 97 -2.24 5.47 50.36
CA MET A 97 -1.49 6.45 49.57
C MET A 97 -2.23 7.77 49.33
N ASP A 98 -3.56 7.81 49.41
CA ASP A 98 -4.34 9.05 49.29
C ASP A 98 -3.94 10.09 50.34
N GLY A 99 -3.55 9.64 51.54
CA GLY A 99 -3.00 10.51 52.58
C GLY A 99 -1.66 11.14 52.20
N ILE A 100 -0.85 10.43 51.41
CA ILE A 100 0.42 10.95 50.89
C ILE A 100 0.17 11.88 49.71
N TYR A 101 -0.63 11.45 48.72
CA TYR A 101 -0.91 12.23 47.51
C TYR A 101 -1.56 13.59 47.79
N SER A 102 -2.33 13.69 48.87
CA SER A 102 -2.98 14.95 49.26
C SER A 102 -2.09 15.91 50.07
N ALA A 103 -1.00 15.42 50.67
CA ALA A 103 -0.24 16.17 51.67
C ALA A 103 1.25 16.35 51.33
N ALA A 104 1.82 15.49 50.48
CA ALA A 104 3.21 15.55 50.05
C ALA A 104 3.36 16.18 48.67
N ARG A 105 4.54 16.71 48.37
CA ARG A 105 4.85 17.28 47.04
C ARG A 105 5.08 16.17 46.02
N GLU A 106 4.32 16.15 44.94
CA GLU A 106 4.63 15.29 43.80
C GLU A 106 5.83 15.85 43.02
N ILE A 107 6.80 15.00 42.70
CA ILE A 107 7.88 15.32 41.77
C ILE A 107 7.40 15.03 40.36
N ASP A 108 7.34 16.08 39.54
CA ASP A 108 6.87 15.98 38.18
C ASP A 108 7.92 15.32 37.27
N GLU A 109 7.46 14.45 36.36
CA GLU A 109 8.31 13.72 35.43
C GLU A 109 9.13 14.66 34.54
N ALA A 110 8.50 15.72 34.04
CA ALA A 110 9.13 16.64 33.11
C ALA A 110 10.33 17.37 33.73
N GLY A 111 10.18 17.87 34.95
CA GLY A 111 11.24 18.56 35.69
C GLY A 111 12.38 17.61 36.08
N LEU A 112 12.04 16.42 36.60
CA LEU A 112 13.04 15.41 36.96
C LEU A 112 13.89 15.00 35.76
N PHE A 113 13.26 14.62 34.65
CA PHE A 113 13.98 14.14 33.49
C PHE A 113 14.62 15.25 32.66
N ALA A 114 14.10 16.49 32.69
CA ALA A 114 14.81 17.62 32.10
C ALA A 114 16.22 17.77 32.70
N GLU A 115 16.34 17.64 34.02
CA GLU A 115 17.63 17.74 34.69
C GLU A 115 18.49 16.47 34.51
N ALA A 116 17.89 15.28 34.65
CA ALA A 116 18.60 14.01 34.47
C ALA A 116 19.18 13.89 33.04
N LEU A 117 18.40 14.22 32.01
CA LEU A 117 18.84 14.23 30.61
C LEU A 117 19.92 15.28 30.37
N ARG A 118 19.81 16.48 30.98
CA ARG A 118 20.84 17.52 30.86
C ARG A 118 22.18 17.04 31.42
N LEU A 119 22.18 16.37 32.57
CA LEU A 119 23.37 15.80 33.19
C LEU A 119 23.97 14.67 32.34
N ALA A 120 23.15 13.71 31.91
CA ALA A 120 23.60 12.57 31.11
C ALA A 120 24.13 13.00 29.73
N ALA A 121 23.44 13.92 29.04
CA ALA A 121 23.88 14.44 27.74
C ALA A 121 25.19 15.24 27.85
N ARG A 122 25.38 15.98 28.95
CA ARG A 122 26.67 16.63 29.23
C ARG A 122 27.78 15.61 29.43
N GLU A 123 27.49 14.49 30.10
CA GLU A 123 28.49 13.45 30.31
C GLU A 123 28.94 12.78 29.01
N VAL A 124 28.02 12.60 28.05
CA VAL A 124 28.41 12.16 26.70
C VAL A 124 29.43 13.12 26.08
N THR A 125 29.25 14.44 26.20
CA THR A 125 30.25 15.41 25.74
C THR A 125 31.55 15.34 26.51
N ASN A 126 31.51 15.08 27.83
CA ASN A 126 32.71 15.03 28.66
C ASN A 126 33.58 13.80 28.37
N ARG A 127 32.95 12.64 28.12
CA ARG A 127 33.66 11.36 27.93
C ARG A 127 33.98 11.06 26.47
N LEU A 128 33.15 11.54 25.55
CA LEU A 128 33.32 11.37 24.12
C LEU A 128 33.54 12.76 23.51
N ASP A 129 32.56 13.29 22.79
CA ASP A 129 32.64 14.61 22.21
C ASP A 129 31.25 15.23 21.98
N ARG A 130 31.24 16.46 21.46
CA ARG A 130 30.00 17.19 21.16
C ARG A 130 29.25 16.62 19.95
N SER A 131 29.94 16.19 18.89
CA SER A 131 29.32 15.60 17.69
C SER A 131 28.56 14.30 17.99
N ILE A 132 29.08 13.49 18.90
CA ILE A 132 28.47 12.26 19.40
C ILE A 132 27.21 12.58 20.22
N ARG A 133 27.24 13.62 21.06
CA ARG A 133 26.02 14.09 21.74
C ARG A 133 24.98 14.57 20.72
N GLU A 134 25.38 15.36 19.73
CA GLU A 134 24.48 15.84 18.66
C GLU A 134 23.93 14.69 17.79
N TYR A 135 24.68 13.60 17.62
CA TYR A 135 24.16 12.35 17.04
C TYR A 135 23.09 11.74 17.94
N ALA A 136 23.36 11.56 19.22
CA ALA A 136 22.42 10.98 20.18
C ALA A 136 21.11 11.79 20.28
N GLU A 137 21.20 13.13 20.30
CA GLU A 137 20.05 14.04 20.24
C GLU A 137 19.21 13.82 18.97
N ARG A 138 19.85 13.65 17.81
CA ARG A 138 19.16 13.34 16.54
C ARG A 138 18.50 11.97 16.56
N ALA A 139 19.15 10.96 17.13
CA ALA A 139 18.59 9.61 17.28
C ALA A 139 17.32 9.63 18.15
N ILE A 140 17.35 10.32 19.29
CA ILE A 140 16.17 10.51 20.16
C ILE A 140 15.06 11.23 19.39
N LYS A 141 15.37 12.33 18.69
CA LYS A 141 14.37 13.05 17.88
C LYS A 141 13.75 12.15 16.81
N LYS A 142 14.54 11.27 16.18
CA LYS A 142 14.06 10.31 15.18
C LYS A 142 13.15 9.26 15.80
N ALA A 143 13.50 8.74 16.97
CA ALA A 143 12.73 7.75 17.72
C ALA A 143 11.43 8.31 18.33
N ARG A 144 11.37 9.58 18.74
CA ARG A 144 10.11 10.23 19.18
C ARG A 144 9.05 10.29 18.08
N GLY A 145 9.46 10.31 16.80
CA GLY A 145 8.55 10.32 15.65
C GLY A 145 7.84 8.98 15.38
N PHE A 146 7.90 8.04 16.31
CA PHE A 146 7.53 6.62 16.20
C PHE A 146 6.21 6.25 16.92
N GLY A 147 5.46 7.26 17.39
CA GLY A 147 4.29 7.12 18.27
C GLY A 147 3.11 6.24 17.81
N GLN A 148 3.21 5.57 16.65
CA GLN A 148 2.27 4.52 16.24
C GLN A 148 2.73 3.10 16.60
N ILE A 149 4.04 2.83 16.80
CA ILE A 149 4.57 1.48 17.04
C ILE A 149 5.25 1.39 18.42
N TYR A 150 5.99 2.41 18.83
CA TYR A 150 6.65 2.47 20.14
C TYR A 150 6.77 3.92 20.62
N SER A 151 6.52 4.16 21.90
CA SER A 151 6.70 5.47 22.53
C SER A 151 7.93 5.43 23.41
N VAL A 152 8.88 6.33 23.15
CA VAL A 152 10.09 6.47 23.97
C VAL A 152 9.73 7.24 25.23
N SER A 153 9.99 6.65 26.41
CA SER A 153 9.79 7.33 27.69
C SER A 153 10.99 8.23 28.04
N PRO A 154 10.83 9.26 28.88
CA PRO A 154 11.96 10.07 29.37
C PRO A 154 13.04 9.23 30.05
N TRP A 155 12.66 8.17 30.77
CA TRP A 155 13.62 7.22 31.35
C TRP A 155 14.42 6.48 30.29
N THR A 156 13.78 6.03 29.21
CA THR A 156 14.48 5.35 28.11
C THR A 156 15.51 6.26 27.44
N GLU A 157 15.19 7.55 27.26
CA GLU A 157 16.15 8.52 26.75
C GLU A 157 17.32 8.75 27.71
N PHE A 158 17.04 8.78 29.01
CA PHE A 158 18.05 8.89 30.06
C PHE A 158 18.97 7.67 30.09
N ASP A 159 18.42 6.46 30.11
CA ASP A 159 19.17 5.20 30.05
C ASP A 159 20.04 5.13 28.78
N PHE A 160 19.52 5.60 27.64
CA PHE A 160 20.31 5.68 26.39
C PHE A 160 21.53 6.60 26.53
N TYR A 161 21.37 7.84 27.00
CA TYR A 161 22.52 8.75 27.21
C TYR A 161 23.52 8.18 28.21
N VAL A 162 23.03 7.63 29.31
CA VAL A 162 23.88 7.04 30.34
C VAL A 162 24.68 5.88 29.77
N ARG A 163 24.06 4.97 29.02
CA ARG A 163 24.77 3.82 28.41
C ARG A 163 25.78 4.25 27.35
N VAL A 164 25.49 5.29 26.56
CA VAL A 164 26.47 5.88 25.63
C VAL A 164 27.68 6.38 26.40
N ALA A 165 27.49 7.14 27.49
CA ALA A 165 28.58 7.66 28.31
C ALA A 165 29.34 6.58 29.10
N ASP A 166 28.63 5.57 29.59
CA ASP A 166 29.19 4.48 30.41
C ASP A 166 30.03 3.53 29.56
N THR A 167 29.49 3.09 28.43
CA THR A 167 30.16 2.14 27.52
C THR A 167 31.15 2.81 26.58
N GLN A 168 31.09 4.14 26.43
CA GLN A 168 31.88 4.92 25.49
C GLN A 168 31.76 4.44 24.03
N ARG A 169 30.62 3.82 23.68
CA ARG A 169 30.33 3.35 22.32
C ARG A 169 29.64 4.43 21.51
N HIS A 170 29.73 4.33 20.18
CA HIS A 170 29.01 5.23 19.30
C HIS A 170 27.49 5.06 19.51
N PRO A 171 26.69 6.15 19.58
CA PRO A 171 25.26 6.04 19.88
C PRO A 171 24.50 5.21 18.84
N GLY A 172 24.99 5.18 17.59
CA GLY A 172 24.48 4.32 16.51
C GLY A 172 24.40 2.83 16.87
N GLU A 173 25.30 2.34 17.71
CA GLU A 173 25.35 0.94 18.17
C GLU A 173 24.32 0.66 19.28
N LEU A 174 23.83 1.72 19.93
CA LEU A 174 22.94 1.66 21.10
C LEU A 174 21.52 2.14 20.78
N VAL A 175 21.22 2.55 19.55
CA VAL A 175 19.89 3.08 19.16
C VAL A 175 18.77 2.05 19.30
N TRP A 176 19.08 0.76 19.43
CA TRP A 176 18.10 -0.27 19.76
C TRP A 176 17.39 -0.04 21.10
N LEU A 177 18.05 0.64 22.05
CA LEU A 177 17.42 1.08 23.31
C LEU A 177 16.25 2.04 23.06
N LEU A 178 16.30 2.80 21.97
CA LEU A 178 15.27 3.75 21.54
C LEU A 178 14.22 3.12 20.61
N GLY A 179 14.29 1.81 20.35
CA GLY A 179 13.40 1.13 19.39
C GLY A 179 13.80 1.25 17.92
N LEU A 180 15.04 1.67 17.64
CA LEU A 180 15.58 1.82 16.28
C LEU A 180 16.49 0.64 15.88
N TRP A 181 16.69 0.42 14.58
CA TRP A 181 17.60 -0.63 14.10
C TRP A 181 19.07 -0.22 14.33
N PRO A 182 19.93 -1.06 14.94
CA PRO A 182 21.34 -0.75 15.17
C PRO A 182 22.11 -0.36 13.90
N ILE A 183 23.07 0.54 14.04
CA ILE A 183 23.87 1.07 12.94
C ILE A 183 25.34 0.76 13.21
N GLN A 184 25.99 0.10 12.25
CA GLN A 184 27.43 -0.04 12.23
C GLN A 184 28.05 1.25 11.71
N GLN A 185 29.00 1.83 12.44
CA GLN A 185 29.62 3.08 12.02
C GLN A 185 30.51 2.86 10.78
N GLU A 186 30.12 3.49 9.67
CA GLU A 186 31.04 3.85 8.56
C GLU A 186 31.26 5.39 8.60
N SER A 187 32.23 5.91 7.85
CA SER A 187 32.82 7.27 8.03
C SER A 187 31.83 8.43 8.26
N GLU A 188 32.31 9.53 8.86
CA GLU A 188 31.54 10.72 9.32
C GLU A 188 30.59 11.38 8.29
N ALA A 189 30.70 11.06 7.00
CA ALA A 189 29.98 11.74 5.92
C ALA A 189 28.46 11.43 5.84
N ASP A 190 27.95 10.37 6.48
CA ASP A 190 26.62 9.81 6.15
C ASP A 190 25.61 9.74 7.32
N VAL A 191 25.86 10.53 8.37
CA VAL A 191 25.11 10.48 9.65
C VAL A 191 23.60 10.70 9.50
N GLY A 192 23.19 11.56 8.57
CA GLY A 192 21.77 11.88 8.35
C GLY A 192 21.00 10.73 7.69
N ASP A 193 21.66 9.94 6.86
CA ASP A 193 21.02 8.90 6.06
C ASP A 193 20.96 7.58 6.84
N SER A 194 21.97 7.24 7.64
CA SER A 194 21.94 6.01 8.45
C SER A 194 20.79 5.97 9.48
N LEU A 195 20.47 7.09 10.15
CA LEU A 195 19.31 7.17 11.06
C LEU A 195 17.96 7.09 10.31
N GLN A 196 17.91 7.53 9.06
CA GLN A 196 16.72 7.34 8.22
C GLN A 196 16.55 5.89 7.81
N LEU A 197 17.63 5.22 7.42
CA LEU A 197 17.64 3.80 7.13
C LEU A 197 17.25 2.97 8.35
N SER A 198 17.73 3.35 9.53
CA SER A 198 17.39 2.70 10.80
C SER A 198 15.90 2.70 11.07
N ARG A 199 15.26 3.84 10.84
CA ARG A 199 13.81 3.92 10.89
C ARG A 199 13.13 3.12 9.78
N PHE A 200 13.63 3.20 8.55
CA PHE A 200 13.05 2.48 7.41
C PHE A 200 13.00 0.97 7.65
N PHE A 201 14.07 0.38 8.20
CA PHE A 201 14.10 -1.05 8.53
C PHE A 201 12.99 -1.41 9.53
N ILE A 202 12.81 -0.63 10.59
CA ILE A 202 11.77 -0.90 11.57
C ILE A 202 10.38 -0.74 10.95
N ASP A 203 10.12 0.35 10.23
CA ASP A 203 8.83 0.61 9.58
C ASP A 203 8.49 -0.47 8.53
N ARG A 204 9.49 -1.01 7.84
CA ARG A 204 9.31 -2.03 6.80
C ARG A 204 9.11 -3.43 7.36
N LEU A 205 9.83 -3.78 8.42
CA LEU A 205 9.84 -5.13 8.99
C LEU A 205 8.77 -5.33 10.08
N PHE A 206 8.44 -4.28 10.83
CA PHE A 206 7.51 -4.33 11.96
C PHE A 206 6.27 -3.44 11.75
N GLY A 207 6.18 -2.70 10.64
CA GLY A 207 5.03 -1.85 10.35
C GLY A 207 3.77 -2.63 9.97
N SER A 208 2.61 -2.09 10.36
CA SER A 208 1.29 -2.68 10.10
C SER A 208 0.97 -2.88 8.61
N ALA A 209 1.59 -2.10 7.72
CA ALA A 209 1.44 -2.21 6.27
C ALA A 209 1.94 -3.56 5.71
N PHE A 210 2.78 -4.28 6.45
CA PHE A 210 3.34 -5.57 6.05
C PHE A 210 2.85 -6.72 6.94
N ALA A 211 1.83 -6.46 7.77
CA ALA A 211 1.19 -7.49 8.59
C ALA A 211 0.64 -8.61 7.70
N GLY A 212 1.11 -9.85 7.91
CA GLY A 212 0.71 -11.04 7.15
C GLY A 212 1.69 -11.47 6.05
N GLN A 213 2.80 -10.75 5.84
CA GLN A 213 3.89 -11.22 4.99
C GLN A 213 4.76 -12.25 5.71
N THR A 214 5.37 -13.17 4.95
CA THR A 214 6.35 -14.11 5.50
C THR A 214 7.68 -13.39 5.78
N PRO A 215 8.51 -13.90 6.70
CA PRO A 215 9.87 -13.38 6.93
C PRO A 215 10.69 -13.22 5.63
N ALA A 216 10.66 -14.21 4.75
CA ALA A 216 11.33 -14.14 3.44
C ALA A 216 10.83 -12.96 2.59
N GLN A 217 9.50 -12.77 2.50
CA GLN A 217 8.91 -11.64 1.77
C GLN A 217 9.31 -10.29 2.37
N LEU A 218 9.40 -10.19 3.70
CA LEU A 218 9.84 -8.98 4.40
C LEU A 218 11.32 -8.67 4.10
N VAL A 219 12.18 -9.68 4.11
CA VAL A 219 13.61 -9.55 3.73
C VAL A 219 13.75 -9.10 2.28
N ASP A 220 13.05 -9.75 1.35
CA ASP A 220 13.04 -9.37 -0.07
C ASP A 220 12.55 -7.91 -0.25
N SER A 221 11.60 -7.49 0.60
CA SER A 221 11.03 -6.15 0.56
C SER A 221 12.03 -5.04 0.91
N LEU A 222 13.11 -5.37 1.64
CA LEU A 222 14.19 -4.45 1.97
C LEU A 222 15.05 -4.12 0.75
N ARG A 223 15.11 -4.99 -0.25
CA ARG A 223 15.98 -4.84 -1.44
C ARG A 223 17.44 -4.65 -1.04
N LEU A 224 18.00 -5.67 -0.38
CA LEU A 224 19.39 -5.69 0.02
C LEU A 224 20.30 -5.88 -1.22
N LEU A 225 21.39 -5.11 -1.29
CA LEU A 225 22.42 -5.20 -2.31
C LEU A 225 23.39 -6.34 -1.94
N ASN A 226 23.44 -7.38 -2.76
CA ASN A 226 24.34 -8.54 -2.60
C ASN A 226 24.41 -9.10 -1.16
N PRO A 227 23.28 -9.36 -0.47
CA PRO A 227 23.32 -9.98 0.85
C PRO A 227 23.90 -11.39 0.76
N SER A 228 24.79 -11.72 1.70
CA SER A 228 25.25 -13.11 1.85
C SER A 228 24.07 -14.04 2.19
N GLU A 229 24.15 -15.32 1.80
CA GLU A 229 23.13 -16.30 2.14
C GLU A 229 22.95 -16.43 3.66
N GLN A 230 24.05 -16.32 4.41
CA GLN A 230 24.02 -16.34 5.87
C GLN A 230 23.23 -15.14 6.44
N GLN A 231 23.45 -13.91 5.93
CA GLN A 231 22.67 -12.74 6.36
C GLN A 231 21.17 -12.89 6.08
N LYS A 232 20.78 -13.50 4.96
CA LYS A 232 19.36 -13.77 4.67
C LYS A 232 18.76 -14.72 5.69
N ILE A 233 19.46 -15.83 5.97
CA ILE A 233 19.04 -16.86 6.93
C ILE A 233 18.90 -16.25 8.32
N ASP A 234 19.90 -15.51 8.78
CA ASP A 234 19.93 -14.93 10.13
C ASP A 234 18.85 -13.84 10.29
N LEU A 235 18.62 -13.03 9.26
CA LEU A 235 17.57 -12.01 9.24
C LEU A 235 16.17 -12.64 9.25
N GLU A 236 15.93 -13.70 8.46
CA GLU A 236 14.68 -14.44 8.50
C GLU A 236 14.44 -15.09 9.86
N GLN A 237 15.46 -15.72 10.44
CA GLN A 237 15.37 -16.36 11.76
C GLN A 237 15.08 -15.33 12.84
N PHE A 238 15.74 -14.17 12.78
CA PHE A 238 15.47 -13.05 13.65
C PHE A 238 14.01 -12.58 13.55
N LEU A 239 13.48 -12.38 12.35
CA LEU A 239 12.08 -11.96 12.15
C LEU A 239 11.07 -12.99 12.67
N ARG A 240 11.36 -14.30 12.54
CA ARG A 240 10.52 -15.36 13.13
C ARG A 240 10.50 -15.29 14.66
N SER A 241 11.66 -15.05 15.28
CA SER A 241 11.78 -14.87 16.74
C SER A 241 11.04 -13.61 17.20
N ALA A 242 11.21 -12.51 16.47
CA ALA A 242 10.67 -11.20 16.82
C ALA A 242 9.14 -11.12 16.69
N ALA A 243 8.53 -11.92 15.81
CA ALA A 243 7.08 -11.94 15.59
C ALA A 243 6.26 -12.29 16.85
N ILE A 244 6.85 -12.96 17.84
CA ILE A 244 6.18 -13.38 19.09
C ILE A 244 6.68 -12.64 20.33
N ARG A 245 7.54 -11.63 20.17
CA ARG A 245 8.18 -10.92 21.28
C ARG A 245 7.91 -9.41 21.19
N PRO A 246 7.96 -8.67 22.32
CA PRO A 246 7.98 -7.22 22.29
C PRO A 246 9.17 -6.69 21.46
N LEU A 247 8.98 -5.55 20.79
CA LEU A 247 9.97 -4.96 19.88
C LEU A 247 11.34 -4.80 20.56
N LEU A 248 11.38 -4.15 21.74
CA LEU A 248 12.65 -3.92 22.45
C LEU A 248 13.36 -5.21 22.83
N ALA A 249 12.62 -6.23 23.28
CA ALA A 249 13.20 -7.54 23.61
C ALA A 249 13.81 -8.21 22.37
N SER A 250 13.20 -8.00 21.19
CA SER A 250 13.75 -8.47 19.92
C SER A 250 14.99 -7.68 19.53
N LEU A 251 14.98 -6.35 19.66
CA LEU A 251 16.13 -5.52 19.30
C LEU A 251 17.35 -5.75 20.20
N VAL A 252 17.17 -6.21 21.44
CA VAL A 252 18.27 -6.70 22.29
C VAL A 252 19.00 -7.87 21.63
N GLU A 253 18.27 -8.87 21.11
CA GLU A 253 18.86 -10.00 20.38
C GLU A 253 19.61 -9.52 19.12
N LEU A 254 19.06 -8.53 18.42
CA LEU A 254 19.69 -7.93 17.23
C LEU A 254 20.99 -7.19 17.57
N SER A 255 21.11 -6.64 18.78
CA SER A 255 22.33 -5.97 19.24
C SER A 255 23.53 -6.91 19.37
N GLU A 256 23.30 -8.23 19.37
CA GLU A 256 24.33 -9.27 19.40
C GLU A 256 24.73 -9.76 18.00
N LYS A 257 24.12 -9.20 16.93
CA LYS A 257 24.27 -9.62 15.52
C LYS A 257 24.74 -8.47 14.60
N PRO A 258 26.00 -8.00 14.71
CA PRO A 258 26.51 -6.86 13.94
C PRO A 258 26.41 -7.00 12.42
N GLU A 259 26.44 -8.22 11.89
CA GLU A 259 26.29 -8.54 10.47
C GLU A 259 24.91 -8.18 9.89
N LEU A 260 23.91 -8.02 10.77
CA LEU A 260 22.56 -7.58 10.44
C LEU A 260 22.33 -6.09 10.69
N TRP A 261 23.34 -5.33 11.09
CA TRP A 261 23.20 -3.89 11.33
C TRP A 261 23.17 -3.11 10.02
N ILE A 262 22.72 -1.86 10.10
CA ILE A 262 22.83 -0.95 8.96
C ILE A 262 24.30 -0.68 8.66
N ASN A 263 24.60 -0.52 7.37
CA ASN A 263 25.93 -0.48 6.75
C ASN A 263 26.60 -1.85 6.60
N ALA A 264 26.28 -2.85 7.45
CA ALA A 264 26.55 -4.26 7.13
C ALA A 264 25.54 -4.80 6.09
N LEU A 265 24.26 -4.45 6.26
CA LEU A 265 23.19 -4.68 5.31
C LEU A 265 23.09 -3.49 4.34
N LYS A 266 23.68 -3.63 3.15
CA LYS A 266 23.63 -2.58 2.11
C LYS A 266 22.31 -2.66 1.36
N LEU A 267 21.69 -1.52 1.08
CA LEU A 267 20.47 -1.45 0.27
C LEU A 267 20.81 -1.18 -1.20
N GLU A 268 20.03 -1.73 -2.12
CA GLU A 268 20.19 -1.48 -3.56
C GLU A 268 20.07 0.01 -3.90
N GLY A 269 19.17 0.74 -3.23
CA GLY A 269 18.98 2.18 -3.43
C GLY A 269 20.16 3.05 -2.95
N ALA A 270 21.14 2.49 -2.25
CA ALA A 270 22.40 3.20 -1.95
C ALA A 270 23.47 2.98 -3.05
N SER A 271 23.24 2.06 -3.98
CA SER A 271 24.15 1.76 -5.07
C SER A 271 23.92 2.70 -6.25
N GLN A 272 25.00 3.25 -6.82
CA GLN A 272 24.97 3.94 -8.11
C GLN A 272 25.37 3.01 -9.28
N ALA A 273 25.61 1.73 -9.01
CA ALA A 273 25.94 0.74 -10.02
C ALA A 273 24.69 -0.04 -10.46
N ILE A 274 24.46 -0.08 -11.78
CA ILE A 274 23.34 -0.83 -12.36
C ILE A 274 23.47 -2.33 -12.12
N GLN A 275 22.37 -2.93 -11.67
CA GLN A 275 22.26 -4.35 -11.34
C GLN A 275 21.38 -5.10 -12.33
N GLU A 276 20.26 -4.49 -12.73
CA GLU A 276 19.25 -5.15 -13.56
C GLU A 276 18.57 -4.17 -14.52
N ILE A 277 18.13 -4.70 -15.66
CA ILE A 277 17.20 -4.05 -16.58
C ILE A 277 16.00 -4.97 -16.81
N GLU A 278 14.81 -4.40 -16.93
CA GLU A 278 13.55 -5.13 -17.14
C GLU A 278 12.76 -4.46 -18.27
N LEU A 279 12.55 -5.17 -19.38
CA LEU A 279 11.73 -4.67 -20.49
C LEU A 279 10.27 -4.52 -20.04
N VAL A 280 9.65 -3.38 -20.38
CA VAL A 280 8.22 -3.19 -20.14
C VAL A 280 7.44 -4.01 -21.18
N PRO A 281 6.57 -4.95 -20.76
CA PRO A 281 5.85 -5.79 -21.70
C PRO A 281 4.96 -4.99 -22.67
N TRP A 282 4.86 -5.48 -23.91
CA TRP A 282 3.95 -4.92 -24.92
C TRP A 282 2.48 -4.98 -24.52
N ARG A 283 2.12 -5.96 -23.68
CA ARG A 283 0.75 -6.17 -23.22
C ARG A 283 0.57 -5.63 -21.80
N THR A 284 -0.54 -4.93 -21.62
CA THR A 284 -0.99 -4.47 -20.29
C THR A 284 -1.45 -5.65 -19.45
N ARG A 285 -1.63 -5.44 -18.13
CA ARG A 285 -2.19 -6.46 -17.22
C ARG A 285 -3.55 -7.02 -17.64
N GLN A 286 -4.28 -6.31 -18.51
CA GLN A 286 -5.57 -6.73 -19.05
C GLN A 286 -5.44 -7.54 -20.37
N GLY A 287 -4.22 -7.95 -20.74
CA GLY A 287 -3.92 -8.66 -21.99
C GLY A 287 -3.89 -7.78 -23.24
N LYS A 288 -4.38 -6.53 -23.16
CA LYS A 288 -4.43 -5.60 -24.30
C LYS A 288 -3.06 -5.03 -24.63
N LEU A 289 -2.77 -4.91 -25.92
CA LEU A 289 -1.55 -4.29 -26.41
C LEU A 289 -1.48 -2.80 -26.04
N ALA A 290 -0.31 -2.37 -25.58
CA ALA A 290 -0.10 -1.05 -25.01
C ALA A 290 0.01 0.01 -26.10
N LYS A 291 -0.83 1.06 -26.02
CA LYS A 291 -0.93 2.10 -27.06
C LYS A 291 0.39 2.83 -27.36
N TRP A 292 1.34 2.82 -26.42
CA TRP A 292 2.61 3.50 -26.59
C TRP A 292 3.58 2.73 -27.50
N SER A 293 3.45 1.41 -27.63
CA SER A 293 4.44 0.59 -28.37
C SER A 293 4.45 0.89 -29.87
N GLY A 294 3.29 1.25 -30.44
CA GLY A 294 3.12 1.40 -31.88
C GLY A 294 2.88 0.08 -32.63
N LEU A 295 2.78 -1.04 -31.90
CA LEU A 295 2.42 -2.34 -32.46
C LEU A 295 0.89 -2.49 -32.61
N ILE A 296 0.45 -3.45 -33.42
CA ILE A 296 -0.96 -3.80 -33.63
C ILE A 296 -1.20 -5.29 -33.38
N GLU A 297 -2.45 -5.62 -33.03
CA GLU A 297 -2.91 -6.99 -32.77
C GLU A 297 -3.75 -7.48 -33.96
N GLU A 298 -3.26 -8.54 -34.60
CA GLU A 298 -3.96 -9.27 -35.66
C GLU A 298 -4.43 -10.62 -35.10
N ALA A 299 -5.69 -10.96 -35.34
CA ALA A 299 -6.37 -12.07 -34.67
C ALA A 299 -5.79 -13.47 -34.98
N GLU A 300 -4.92 -13.57 -36.00
CA GLU A 300 -4.34 -14.83 -36.48
C GLU A 300 -2.81 -14.90 -36.31
N VAL A 301 -2.16 -13.85 -35.78
CA VAL A 301 -0.69 -13.75 -35.71
C VAL A 301 -0.24 -13.35 -34.30
N GLU A 302 0.38 -14.30 -33.59
CA GLU A 302 1.25 -14.03 -32.43
C GLU A 302 2.69 -14.31 -32.87
N PRO A 303 3.67 -13.41 -32.67
CA PRO A 303 3.73 -12.15 -31.89
C PRO A 303 3.05 -10.90 -32.51
N PRO A 304 2.96 -9.74 -31.80
CA PRO A 304 2.33 -8.52 -32.32
C PRO A 304 3.08 -7.89 -33.51
N VAL A 305 2.39 -7.11 -34.35
CA VAL A 305 2.91 -6.65 -35.65
C VAL A 305 3.23 -5.15 -35.63
N LEU A 306 4.39 -4.76 -36.14
CA LEU A 306 4.77 -3.40 -36.54
C LEU A 306 4.51 -3.22 -38.04
N ILE A 307 3.74 -2.22 -38.42
CA ILE A 307 3.58 -1.81 -39.82
C ILE A 307 4.61 -0.73 -40.13
N LEU A 308 5.52 -1.01 -41.07
CA LEU A 308 6.48 -0.04 -41.59
C LEU A 308 5.86 0.79 -42.73
N ASP A 309 5.17 1.87 -42.37
CA ASP A 309 4.74 2.94 -43.27
C ASP A 309 5.53 4.26 -42.99
N GLN A 310 5.19 5.35 -43.69
CA GLN A 310 5.85 6.66 -43.49
C GLN A 310 5.64 7.27 -42.08
N LYS A 311 4.72 6.72 -41.28
CA LYS A 311 4.40 7.17 -39.92
C LYS A 311 4.80 6.14 -38.86
N ALA A 312 5.48 5.07 -39.25
CA ALA A 312 5.87 3.98 -38.36
C ALA A 312 6.72 4.49 -37.19
N LYS A 313 6.31 4.08 -35.99
CA LYS A 313 6.99 4.41 -34.73
C LYS A 313 6.92 3.20 -33.83
N LEU A 314 8.08 2.67 -33.44
CA LEU A 314 8.19 1.65 -32.42
C LEU A 314 8.83 2.27 -31.19
N GLU A 315 8.09 2.35 -30.08
CA GLU A 315 8.63 2.82 -28.81
C GLU A 315 8.94 1.62 -27.91
N ILE A 316 10.16 1.53 -27.41
CA ILE A 316 10.64 0.51 -26.47
C ILE A 316 10.81 1.17 -25.12
N ARG A 317 10.40 0.48 -24.05
CA ARG A 317 10.54 0.96 -22.68
C ARG A 317 11.14 -0.11 -21.79
N TRP A 318 11.99 0.31 -20.87
CA TRP A 318 12.57 -0.57 -19.85
C TRP A 318 12.65 0.16 -18.51
N LYS A 319 12.77 -0.62 -17.45
CA LYS A 319 13.09 -0.17 -16.11
C LYS A 319 14.51 -0.59 -15.78
N THR A 320 15.12 0.16 -14.89
CA THR A 320 16.48 -0.07 -14.42
C THR A 320 16.43 -0.30 -12.93
N ARG A 321 17.32 -1.14 -12.42
CA ARG A 321 17.56 -1.29 -11.00
C ARG A 321 19.04 -1.02 -10.70
N PRO A 322 19.36 -0.18 -9.71
CA PRO A 322 18.41 0.55 -8.86
C PRO A 322 17.67 1.68 -9.61
N ASP A 323 16.57 2.21 -9.04
CA ASP A 323 15.69 3.20 -9.69
C ASP A 323 16.14 4.66 -9.46
N ASN A 324 17.21 4.86 -8.71
CA ASN A 324 17.82 6.15 -8.37
C ASN A 324 19.19 6.37 -9.04
N LEU A 325 19.47 5.65 -10.13
CA LEU A 325 20.67 5.88 -10.93
C LEU A 325 20.71 7.33 -11.44
N GLU A 326 21.89 7.94 -11.35
CA GLU A 326 22.10 9.30 -11.86
C GLU A 326 21.98 9.38 -13.39
N ARG A 327 21.57 10.55 -13.89
CA ARG A 327 21.51 10.79 -15.34
C ARG A 327 22.89 10.55 -15.95
N ASN A 328 22.93 9.84 -17.07
CA ASN A 328 24.13 9.42 -17.79
C ASN A 328 25.04 8.44 -17.03
N ALA A 329 24.62 7.88 -15.89
CA ALA A 329 25.42 6.87 -15.16
C ALA A 329 25.61 5.57 -15.94
N VAL A 330 24.70 5.29 -16.89
CA VAL A 330 24.68 4.06 -17.68
C VAL A 330 24.38 4.39 -19.14
N GLN A 331 25.00 3.63 -20.04
CA GLN A 331 24.66 3.59 -21.47
C GLN A 331 24.05 2.23 -21.81
N TYR A 332 22.96 2.26 -22.58
CA TYR A 332 22.24 1.09 -23.05
C TYR A 332 22.47 0.91 -24.54
N GLN A 333 22.59 -0.33 -24.99
CA GLN A 333 22.44 -0.69 -26.38
C GLN A 333 21.01 -1.19 -26.61
N VAL A 334 20.29 -0.55 -27.51
CA VAL A 334 18.96 -0.98 -27.94
C VAL A 334 19.05 -1.43 -29.39
N THR A 335 18.86 -2.73 -29.62
CA THR A 335 19.01 -3.35 -30.92
C THR A 335 17.70 -4.00 -31.35
N ILE A 336 17.35 -3.86 -32.63
CA ILE A 336 16.31 -4.63 -33.29
C ILE A 336 17.00 -5.53 -34.30
N GLY A 337 16.78 -6.83 -34.19
CA GLY A 337 17.38 -7.82 -35.08
C GLY A 337 16.43 -8.95 -35.40
N THR A 338 16.71 -9.66 -36.48
CA THR A 338 16.22 -11.03 -36.70
C THR A 338 17.25 -12.02 -36.15
N ASP A 339 16.98 -13.32 -36.25
CA ASP A 339 17.97 -14.35 -35.86
C ASP A 339 19.23 -14.35 -36.75
N MET A 340 19.20 -13.68 -37.91
CA MET A 340 20.31 -13.68 -38.87
C MET A 340 20.98 -12.32 -39.07
N GLU A 341 20.28 -11.21 -38.79
CA GLU A 341 20.74 -9.86 -39.13
C GLU A 341 20.24 -8.80 -38.14
N GLU A 342 21.12 -7.83 -37.82
CA GLU A 342 20.78 -6.62 -37.08
C GLU A 342 20.10 -5.60 -38.02
N LEU A 343 18.88 -5.18 -37.69
CA LEU A 343 18.06 -4.30 -38.52
C LEU A 343 18.18 -2.82 -38.13
N ALA A 344 18.39 -2.54 -36.84
CA ALA A 344 18.55 -1.21 -36.29
C ALA A 344 19.25 -1.27 -34.92
N SER A 345 20.09 -0.29 -34.60
CA SER A 345 20.89 -0.32 -33.38
C SER A 345 21.22 1.08 -32.90
N ARG A 346 20.98 1.36 -31.62
CA ARG A 346 21.12 2.70 -31.04
C ARG A 346 21.63 2.65 -29.61
N GLU A 347 22.62 3.50 -29.34
CA GLU A 347 23.11 3.79 -27.99
C GLU A 347 22.21 4.82 -27.31
N VAL A 348 21.82 4.57 -26.07
CA VAL A 348 20.90 5.43 -25.30
C VAL A 348 21.49 5.68 -23.91
N SER A 349 21.65 6.95 -23.52
CA SER A 349 22.10 7.33 -22.17
C SER A 349 20.95 7.34 -21.17
N HIS A 350 21.21 6.92 -19.93
CA HIS A 350 20.23 6.90 -18.84
C HIS A 350 19.67 8.29 -18.53
N THR A 351 18.35 8.43 -18.45
CA THR A 351 17.69 9.73 -18.28
C THR A 351 17.25 10.07 -16.85
N ALA A 352 17.45 9.14 -15.90
CA ALA A 352 17.01 9.23 -14.49
C ALA A 352 15.49 9.32 -14.35
N LYS A 353 14.75 8.64 -15.24
CA LYS A 353 13.29 8.54 -15.18
C LYS A 353 12.88 7.17 -14.67
N LYS A 354 11.67 7.10 -14.12
CA LYS A 354 11.07 5.84 -13.64
C LYS A 354 11.02 4.73 -14.72
N GLU A 355 10.87 5.13 -15.98
CA GLU A 355 10.96 4.25 -17.14
C GLU A 355 11.83 4.95 -18.18
N GLU A 356 12.86 4.24 -18.64
CA GLU A 356 13.66 4.64 -19.77
C GLU A 356 12.93 4.26 -21.06
N LYS A 357 13.15 5.03 -22.13
CA LYS A 357 12.46 4.82 -23.39
C LYS A 357 13.28 5.27 -24.59
N PHE A 358 13.13 4.54 -25.68
CA PHE A 358 13.69 4.89 -26.97
C PHE A 358 12.65 4.64 -28.08
N ARG A 359 12.74 5.40 -29.18
CA ARG A 359 11.80 5.28 -30.29
C ARG A 359 12.54 5.11 -31.60
N PHE A 360 12.27 4.01 -32.29
CA PHE A 360 12.64 3.80 -33.68
C PHE A 360 11.58 4.36 -34.61
N THR A 361 12.03 4.93 -35.72
CA THR A 361 11.25 5.43 -36.85
C THR A 361 11.62 4.66 -38.11
N LYS A 362 10.87 4.81 -39.21
CA LYS A 362 11.16 4.11 -40.47
C LYS A 362 12.62 4.31 -40.92
N ASP A 363 13.16 5.51 -40.75
CA ASP A 363 14.52 5.87 -41.21
C ASP A 363 15.63 5.16 -40.41
N ASP A 364 15.30 4.55 -39.26
CA ASP A 364 16.26 3.82 -38.44
C ASP A 364 16.45 2.36 -38.90
N PHE A 365 15.60 1.84 -39.80
CA PHE A 365 15.66 0.46 -40.27
C PHE A 365 16.42 0.36 -41.59
N SER A 366 17.45 -0.49 -41.63
CA SER A 366 18.15 -0.85 -42.86
C SER A 366 17.55 -2.13 -43.47
N LEU A 367 16.44 -2.00 -44.19
CA LEU A 367 15.70 -3.13 -44.75
C LEU A 367 15.47 -3.00 -46.27
N SER A 368 15.60 -4.11 -47.01
CA SER A 368 15.12 -4.23 -48.39
C SER A 368 13.61 -4.55 -48.42
N GLU A 369 12.85 -3.89 -49.29
CA GLU A 369 11.39 -3.99 -49.33
C GLU A 369 10.87 -5.41 -49.67
N ASP A 370 9.68 -5.75 -49.15
CA ASP A 370 8.82 -6.93 -49.47
C ASP A 370 8.90 -8.23 -48.62
N ALA A 371 9.41 -8.20 -47.37
CA ALA A 371 9.37 -9.38 -46.48
C ALA A 371 8.59 -9.17 -45.16
N LEU A 372 7.84 -10.19 -44.73
CA LEU A 372 7.34 -10.32 -43.36
C LEU A 372 8.46 -10.90 -42.49
N LEU A 373 8.98 -10.13 -41.54
CA LEU A 373 10.16 -10.49 -40.77
C LEU A 373 9.80 -10.74 -39.31
N SER A 374 10.18 -11.89 -38.78
CA SER A 374 10.17 -12.12 -37.32
C SER A 374 11.38 -11.40 -36.72
N ALA A 375 11.13 -10.47 -35.81
CA ALA A 375 12.16 -9.63 -35.21
C ALA A 375 12.08 -9.68 -33.68
N LYS A 376 13.20 -9.35 -33.04
CA LYS A 376 13.29 -9.17 -31.60
C LYS A 376 13.94 -7.86 -31.26
N VAL A 377 13.44 -7.21 -30.21
CA VAL A 377 14.15 -6.13 -29.54
C VAL A 377 15.05 -6.75 -28.47
N VAL A 378 16.26 -6.23 -28.38
CA VAL A 378 17.27 -6.59 -27.39
C VAL A 378 17.71 -5.29 -26.70
N VAL A 379 17.64 -5.26 -25.37
CA VAL A 379 18.19 -4.17 -24.55
C VAL A 379 19.29 -4.74 -23.66
N SER A 380 20.50 -4.16 -23.76
CA SER A 380 21.65 -4.52 -22.94
C SER A 380 22.35 -3.28 -22.38
N VAL A 381 23.23 -3.50 -21.40
CA VAL A 381 24.05 -2.45 -20.78
C VAL A 381 25.44 -2.48 -21.40
N ILE A 382 25.92 -1.33 -21.89
CA ILE A 382 27.23 -1.22 -22.52
C ILE A 382 28.31 -1.27 -21.44
N GLY A 383 29.31 -2.14 -21.62
CA GLY A 383 30.46 -2.26 -20.72
C GLY A 383 30.17 -2.98 -19.40
N ASN A 384 29.01 -3.62 -19.25
CA ASN A 384 28.69 -4.43 -18.08
C ASN A 384 27.95 -5.73 -18.45
N ASP A 385 28.74 -6.77 -18.77
CA ASP A 385 28.23 -8.09 -19.17
C ASP A 385 27.60 -8.88 -18.00
N SER A 386 27.73 -8.39 -16.75
CA SER A 386 27.09 -9.03 -15.60
C SER A 386 25.58 -8.76 -15.53
N VAL A 387 25.09 -7.73 -16.22
CA VAL A 387 23.66 -7.42 -16.31
C VAL A 387 23.02 -8.24 -17.42
N LYS A 388 22.03 -9.06 -17.07
CA LYS A 388 21.35 -9.92 -18.04
C LYS A 388 20.58 -9.09 -19.08
N THR A 389 20.87 -9.35 -20.35
CA THR A 389 20.16 -8.81 -21.52
C THR A 389 18.68 -9.19 -21.51
N GLN A 390 17.83 -8.26 -21.95
CA GLN A 390 16.38 -8.45 -22.04
C GLN A 390 15.93 -8.47 -23.50
N GLU A 391 15.05 -9.41 -23.85
CA GLU A 391 14.59 -9.63 -25.23
C GLU A 391 13.05 -9.69 -25.31
N SER A 392 12.49 -9.23 -26.44
CA SER A 392 11.06 -9.40 -26.73
C SER A 392 10.79 -9.46 -28.24
N GLU A 393 9.92 -10.37 -28.65
CA GLU A 393 9.63 -10.66 -30.06
C GLU A 393 8.43 -9.88 -30.61
N PHE A 394 8.48 -9.56 -31.90
CA PHE A 394 7.42 -8.92 -32.69
C PHE A 394 7.62 -9.21 -34.19
N ILE A 395 6.63 -8.89 -35.03
CA ILE A 395 6.71 -9.09 -36.48
C ILE A 395 6.76 -7.73 -37.19
N ILE A 396 7.60 -7.60 -38.20
CA ILE A 396 7.66 -6.43 -39.07
C ILE A 396 6.94 -6.75 -40.39
N ARG A 397 6.01 -5.88 -40.80
CA ARG A 397 5.30 -5.97 -42.09
C ARG A 397 5.35 -4.64 -42.84
N PHE A 398 5.61 -4.69 -44.14
CA PHE A 398 5.54 -3.54 -45.04
C PHE A 398 4.11 -3.32 -45.60
N GLY A 399 3.72 -2.06 -45.80
CA GLY A 399 2.49 -1.70 -46.52
C GLY A 399 1.42 -0.98 -45.71
N THR A 400 0.20 -0.93 -46.26
CA THR A 400 -0.95 -0.22 -45.69
C THR A 400 -1.72 -1.14 -44.72
N PRO A 401 -2.12 -0.68 -43.52
CA PRO A 401 -2.91 -1.50 -42.60
C PRO A 401 -4.19 -2.05 -43.25
N PRO A 402 -4.65 -3.26 -42.87
CA PRO A 402 -5.98 -3.72 -43.27
C PRO A 402 -7.01 -2.68 -42.83
N ASP A 403 -7.92 -2.35 -43.73
CA ASP A 403 -8.85 -1.23 -43.65
C ASP A 403 -9.86 -1.42 -42.50
N ARG A 404 -9.41 -1.14 -41.27
CA ARG A 404 -10.30 -1.01 -40.13
C ARG A 404 -10.85 0.40 -40.20
N GLY A 405 -11.98 0.53 -40.89
CA GLY A 405 -12.81 1.74 -40.83
C GLY A 405 -12.85 2.22 -39.38
N THR A 406 -12.38 3.44 -39.16
CA THR A 406 -12.27 4.05 -37.83
C THR A 406 -13.69 4.23 -37.29
N SER A 407 -14.24 3.17 -36.69
CA SER A 407 -15.54 3.23 -36.04
C SER A 407 -15.36 4.11 -34.81
N GLY A 408 -15.74 5.37 -34.94
CA GLY A 408 -15.85 6.27 -33.81
C GLY A 408 -16.68 5.59 -32.72
N VAL A 409 -16.37 5.91 -31.46
CA VAL A 409 -16.91 5.24 -30.26
C VAL A 409 -18.45 5.33 -30.19
N GLY A 410 -19.13 6.04 -31.09
CA GLY A 410 -20.58 6.13 -31.21
C GLY A 410 -21.18 7.14 -30.24
N LYS A 411 -22.03 8.03 -30.75
CA LYS A 411 -22.69 9.10 -29.98
C LYS A 411 -23.66 8.46 -28.97
N ILE A 412 -23.59 8.88 -27.72
CA ILE A 412 -24.48 8.40 -26.66
C ILE A 412 -25.85 9.05 -26.85
N MET A 413 -26.89 8.22 -26.93
CA MET A 413 -28.29 8.63 -27.09
C MET A 413 -29.13 8.06 -25.95
N ARG A 414 -30.31 8.64 -25.71
CA ARG A 414 -31.28 8.07 -24.76
C ARG A 414 -31.98 6.86 -25.35
N THR A 415 -32.32 6.91 -26.64
CA THR A 415 -32.85 5.80 -27.43
C THR A 415 -32.24 5.81 -28.83
N PHE A 416 -32.30 4.71 -29.58
CA PHE A 416 -31.88 4.74 -30.99
C PHE A 416 -32.82 5.57 -31.85
N SER A 417 -34.11 5.63 -31.53
CA SER A 417 -35.08 6.49 -32.22
C SER A 417 -34.61 7.96 -32.28
N ASP A 418 -34.02 8.48 -31.20
CA ASP A 418 -33.45 9.84 -31.18
C ASP A 418 -32.33 10.00 -32.22
N GLY A 419 -31.47 9.00 -32.37
CA GLY A 419 -30.39 9.00 -33.36
C GLY A 419 -30.88 8.80 -34.80
N LEU A 420 -32.00 8.10 -34.97
CA LEU A 420 -32.61 7.88 -36.28
C LEU A 420 -33.33 9.13 -36.82
N ILE A 421 -33.88 9.98 -35.94
CA ILE A 421 -34.43 11.28 -36.33
C ILE A 421 -33.35 12.13 -37.05
N GLU A 422 -32.09 12.02 -36.62
CA GLU A 422 -30.95 12.73 -37.24
C GLU A 422 -30.54 12.21 -38.63
N LEU A 423 -31.13 11.12 -39.14
CA LEU A 423 -30.76 10.51 -40.43
C LEU A 423 -31.54 11.05 -41.62
N GLY A 424 -32.69 11.72 -41.39
CA GLY A 424 -33.46 12.41 -42.43
C GLY A 424 -34.06 11.55 -43.56
N ARG A 425 -33.90 10.21 -43.54
CA ARG A 425 -34.40 9.29 -44.57
C ARG A 425 -35.24 8.17 -43.96
N ARG A 426 -36.51 8.07 -44.37
CA ARG A 426 -37.49 7.12 -43.82
C ARG A 426 -37.20 5.67 -44.17
N ASP A 427 -36.65 5.40 -45.35
CA ASP A 427 -36.38 4.03 -45.81
C ASP A 427 -35.32 3.34 -44.95
N THR A 428 -34.25 4.05 -44.57
CA THR A 428 -33.21 3.54 -43.66
C THR A 428 -33.77 3.18 -42.27
N VAL A 429 -34.74 3.95 -41.78
CA VAL A 429 -35.41 3.67 -40.49
C VAL A 429 -36.26 2.41 -40.62
N LYS A 430 -36.97 2.24 -41.75
CA LYS A 430 -37.77 1.04 -42.02
C LYS A 430 -36.90 -0.21 -42.09
N ASP A 431 -35.75 -0.14 -42.77
CA ASP A 431 -34.81 -1.26 -42.88
C ASP A 431 -34.29 -1.67 -41.50
N LEU A 432 -33.83 -0.71 -40.70
CA LEU A 432 -33.32 -0.95 -39.35
C LEU A 432 -34.40 -1.47 -38.38
N ALA A 433 -35.65 -1.02 -38.51
CA ALA A 433 -36.77 -1.54 -37.74
C ALA A 433 -37.18 -2.97 -38.15
N SER A 434 -36.82 -3.39 -39.36
CA SER A 434 -37.13 -4.73 -39.91
C SER A 434 -36.04 -5.75 -39.64
N THR A 435 -34.82 -5.31 -39.32
CA THR A 435 -33.69 -6.16 -38.95
C THR A 435 -33.98 -6.95 -37.66
N THR A 436 -33.61 -8.23 -37.66
CA THR A 436 -33.69 -9.14 -36.50
C THR A 436 -32.33 -9.41 -35.87
N ASP A 437 -31.27 -8.77 -36.36
CA ASP A 437 -29.91 -8.95 -35.84
C ASP A 437 -29.78 -8.43 -34.41
N SER A 438 -29.02 -9.17 -33.60
CA SER A 438 -28.67 -8.74 -32.26
C SER A 438 -27.72 -7.54 -32.29
N PHE A 439 -28.04 -6.51 -31.52
CA PHE A 439 -27.14 -5.39 -31.34
C PHE A 439 -25.92 -5.79 -30.50
N SER A 440 -24.73 -5.47 -30.98
CA SER A 440 -23.49 -5.67 -30.21
C SER A 440 -23.48 -4.78 -28.97
N SER A 441 -22.93 -5.27 -27.86
CA SER A 441 -22.74 -4.49 -26.63
C SER A 441 -21.26 -4.15 -26.41
N ASP A 442 -20.97 -2.96 -25.91
CA ASP A 442 -19.61 -2.56 -25.52
C ASP A 442 -19.28 -2.97 -24.08
N SER A 443 -18.00 -2.88 -23.71
CA SER A 443 -17.51 -3.28 -22.37
C SER A 443 -18.02 -2.38 -21.23
N LYS A 444 -18.77 -1.32 -21.53
CA LYS A 444 -19.37 -0.41 -20.55
C LYS A 444 -20.89 -0.60 -20.43
N GLY A 445 -21.45 -1.63 -21.08
CA GLY A 445 -22.87 -1.96 -21.01
C GLY A 445 -23.74 -1.12 -21.94
N TYR A 446 -23.17 -0.52 -22.99
CA TYR A 446 -23.95 0.16 -24.02
C TYR A 446 -24.25 -0.78 -25.17
N VAL A 447 -25.49 -0.75 -25.64
CA VAL A 447 -25.92 -1.38 -26.89
C VAL A 447 -25.54 -0.45 -28.05
N VAL A 448 -24.97 -0.98 -29.12
CA VAL A 448 -24.40 -0.21 -30.24
C VAL A 448 -25.20 -0.45 -31.52
N LEU A 449 -25.70 0.62 -32.11
CA LEU A 449 -26.26 0.64 -33.46
C LEU A 449 -25.27 1.27 -34.42
N ARG A 450 -24.87 0.53 -35.44
CA ARG A 450 -23.99 1.02 -36.51
C ARG A 450 -24.81 1.21 -37.79
N ILE A 451 -24.55 2.30 -38.49
CA ILE A 451 -25.20 2.61 -39.77
C ILE A 451 -24.08 2.67 -40.82
N PRO A 452 -23.74 1.52 -41.43
CA PRO A 452 -22.56 1.40 -42.30
C PRO A 452 -22.58 2.40 -43.46
N GLN A 453 -23.76 2.61 -44.03
CA GLN A 453 -23.97 3.49 -45.19
C GLN A 453 -23.69 4.97 -44.93
N GLN A 454 -23.62 5.40 -43.66
CA GLN A 454 -23.40 6.81 -43.29
C GLN A 454 -22.21 7.02 -42.34
N GLY A 455 -21.47 5.96 -41.99
CA GLY A 455 -20.35 6.04 -41.04
C GLY A 455 -20.75 6.50 -39.63
N LYS A 456 -22.05 6.51 -39.31
CA LYS A 456 -22.57 6.92 -37.99
C LYS A 456 -22.73 5.70 -37.09
N SER A 457 -22.49 5.91 -35.80
CA SER A 457 -22.74 4.92 -34.76
C SER A 457 -23.39 5.59 -33.55
N TYR A 458 -24.40 4.94 -32.99
CA TYR A 458 -25.12 5.38 -31.81
C TYR A 458 -25.01 4.35 -30.69
N ARG A 459 -25.07 4.80 -29.45
CA ARG A 459 -25.00 3.94 -28.26
C ARG A 459 -26.07 4.30 -27.25
N VAL A 460 -26.74 3.28 -26.72
CA VAL A 460 -27.76 3.43 -25.67
C VAL A 460 -27.34 2.59 -24.47
N PHE A 461 -27.30 3.21 -23.29
CA PHE A 461 -26.94 2.49 -22.07
C PHE A 461 -28.03 1.48 -21.73
N ARG A 462 -27.63 0.23 -21.49
CA ARG A 462 -28.54 -0.81 -21.01
C ARG A 462 -28.29 -1.04 -19.52
N PRO A 463 -29.21 -0.62 -18.64
CA PRO A 463 -29.07 -0.88 -17.22
C PRO A 463 -28.94 -2.39 -16.95
N PRO A 464 -27.96 -2.84 -16.15
CA PRO A 464 -27.75 -4.27 -15.88
C PRO A 464 -28.99 -4.99 -15.31
N LEU A 465 -29.81 -4.29 -14.53
CA LEU A 465 -31.06 -4.84 -14.01
C LEU A 465 -32.07 -5.14 -15.12
N ILE A 466 -32.22 -4.24 -16.09
CA ILE A 466 -33.11 -4.43 -17.24
C ILE A 466 -32.62 -5.61 -18.08
N HIS A 467 -31.32 -5.71 -18.32
CA HIS A 467 -30.75 -6.84 -19.05
C HIS A 467 -31.05 -8.19 -18.38
N GLN A 468 -30.90 -8.26 -17.05
CA GLN A 468 -31.19 -9.48 -16.29
C GLN A 468 -32.69 -9.84 -16.33
N ILE A 469 -33.57 -8.84 -16.23
CA ILE A 469 -35.02 -9.05 -16.33
C ILE A 469 -35.41 -9.52 -17.73
N GLU A 470 -34.85 -8.93 -18.79
CA GLU A 470 -35.10 -9.36 -20.17
C GLU A 470 -34.67 -10.82 -20.38
N GLN A 471 -33.48 -11.21 -19.90
CA GLN A 471 -33.00 -12.59 -20.01
C GLN A 471 -33.89 -13.58 -19.24
N ASP A 472 -34.32 -13.23 -18.02
CA ASP A 472 -35.21 -14.08 -17.22
C ASP A 472 -36.62 -14.16 -17.83
N TRP A 473 -37.14 -13.07 -18.42
CA TRP A 473 -38.43 -13.10 -19.11
C TRP A 473 -38.40 -13.98 -20.36
N VAL A 474 -37.31 -13.93 -21.13
CA VAL A 474 -37.07 -14.80 -22.29
C VAL A 474 -36.97 -16.27 -21.86
N SER A 475 -36.20 -16.57 -20.81
CA SER A 475 -36.03 -17.96 -20.33
C SER A 475 -37.32 -18.56 -19.79
N ARG A 476 -38.24 -17.72 -19.29
CA ARG A 476 -39.60 -18.08 -18.86
C ARG A 476 -40.63 -18.09 -20.00
N ASN A 477 -40.19 -18.00 -21.25
CA ASN A 477 -41.07 -18.04 -22.43
C ASN A 477 -42.14 -16.93 -22.42
N GLY A 478 -41.80 -15.75 -21.89
CA GLY A 478 -42.68 -14.60 -21.85
C GLY A 478 -43.78 -14.67 -20.78
N GLU A 479 -43.57 -15.41 -19.68
CA GLU A 479 -44.54 -15.50 -18.58
C GLU A 479 -44.95 -14.12 -18.05
N ILE A 480 -46.26 -13.90 -17.86
CA ILE A 480 -46.81 -12.62 -17.39
C ILE A 480 -46.71 -12.55 -15.86
N GLY A 481 -45.99 -11.55 -15.37
CA GLY A 481 -45.82 -11.30 -13.95
C GLY A 481 -45.00 -10.04 -13.71
N ARG A 482 -44.38 -9.96 -12.54
CA ARG A 482 -43.53 -8.83 -12.15
C ARG A 482 -42.27 -9.31 -11.46
N TRP A 483 -41.21 -8.51 -11.52
CA TRP A 483 -39.97 -8.77 -10.79
C TRP A 483 -39.90 -7.93 -9.52
N ARG A 484 -39.52 -8.56 -8.42
CA ARG A 484 -39.26 -7.90 -7.13
C ARG A 484 -37.79 -8.01 -6.81
N VAL A 485 -37.16 -6.88 -6.46
CA VAL A 485 -35.76 -6.87 -6.01
C VAL A 485 -35.67 -6.23 -4.63
N LYS A 486 -35.00 -6.90 -3.69
CA LYS A 486 -34.69 -6.32 -2.38
C LYS A 486 -33.56 -5.31 -2.56
N VAL A 487 -33.74 -4.11 -2.01
CA VAL A 487 -32.73 -3.04 -2.01
C VAL A 487 -32.33 -2.70 -0.59
N ARG A 488 -31.07 -2.31 -0.40
CA ARG A 488 -30.56 -1.74 0.85
C ARG A 488 -31.06 -0.30 1.00
N ALA A 489 -30.90 0.28 2.19
CA ALA A 489 -31.21 1.69 2.45
C ALA A 489 -30.47 2.65 1.50
N SER A 490 -29.30 2.26 0.98
CA SER A 490 -28.54 3.03 -0.02
C SER A 490 -29.08 2.96 -1.46
N GLY A 491 -30.16 2.22 -1.71
CA GLY A 491 -30.68 1.93 -3.04
C GLY A 491 -29.90 0.84 -3.80
N ALA A 492 -28.78 0.35 -3.26
CA ALA A 492 -28.03 -0.76 -3.84
C ALA A 492 -28.80 -2.08 -3.72
N ARG A 493 -28.72 -2.95 -4.74
CA ARG A 493 -29.39 -4.25 -4.75
C ARG A 493 -28.84 -5.15 -3.64
N ALA A 494 -29.73 -5.82 -2.91
CA ALA A 494 -29.42 -6.77 -1.86
C ALA A 494 -29.54 -8.24 -2.31
N GLY A 495 -29.91 -8.49 -3.57
CA GLY A 495 -30.05 -9.83 -4.16
C GLY A 495 -30.44 -9.79 -5.63
N LEU A 496 -30.62 -10.96 -6.24
CA LEU A 496 -31.13 -11.12 -7.60
C LEU A 496 -32.63 -10.77 -7.68
N PRO A 497 -33.15 -10.35 -8.84
CA PRO A 497 -34.59 -10.17 -9.05
C PRO A 497 -35.34 -11.49 -8.90
N GLU A 498 -36.45 -11.46 -8.16
CA GLU A 498 -37.37 -12.58 -7.97
C GLU A 498 -38.61 -12.37 -8.84
N PHE A 499 -38.92 -13.33 -9.71
CA PHE A 499 -40.15 -13.28 -10.50
C PHE A 499 -41.36 -13.68 -9.65
N VAL A 500 -42.43 -12.90 -9.75
CA VAL A 500 -43.72 -13.13 -9.10
C VAL A 500 -44.77 -13.24 -10.22
N PRO A 501 -45.29 -14.45 -10.50
CA PRO A 501 -46.33 -14.66 -11.50
C PRO A 501 -47.58 -13.82 -11.21
N SER A 502 -48.28 -13.37 -12.25
CA SER A 502 -49.56 -12.69 -12.08
C SER A 502 -50.62 -13.70 -11.63
N MET A 503 -51.17 -13.52 -10.43
CA MET A 503 -52.26 -14.36 -9.93
C MET A 503 -53.57 -14.07 -10.66
N VAL A 504 -54.36 -15.12 -10.84
CA VAL A 504 -55.67 -15.09 -11.49
C VAL A 504 -56.71 -14.95 -10.39
N PRO A 505 -57.68 -14.02 -10.48
CA PRO A 505 -58.84 -14.08 -9.62
C PRO A 505 -59.62 -15.37 -9.91
N ASP A 506 -59.93 -16.18 -8.89
CA ASP A 506 -60.69 -17.44 -9.00
C ASP A 506 -62.13 -17.27 -9.53
N ALA A 507 -62.57 -16.05 -9.81
CA ALA A 507 -63.92 -15.71 -10.26
C ALA A 507 -63.96 -15.26 -11.74
N SER A 508 -63.54 -16.12 -12.69
CA SER A 508 -63.87 -15.91 -14.11
C SER A 508 -63.90 -17.23 -14.89
N SER A 509 -64.92 -18.05 -14.65
CA SER A 509 -65.34 -19.13 -15.56
C SER A 509 -66.09 -18.58 -16.79
N ASP A 510 -65.69 -17.38 -17.25
CA ASP A 510 -66.29 -16.70 -18.39
C ASP A 510 -65.34 -16.88 -19.57
N THR A 511 -65.83 -17.50 -20.65
CA THR A 511 -65.04 -17.89 -21.84
C THR A 511 -64.35 -16.69 -22.48
N LEU A 512 -64.91 -15.50 -22.32
CA LEU A 512 -64.34 -14.24 -22.81
C LEU A 512 -63.04 -13.88 -22.06
N TRP A 513 -62.99 -14.03 -20.74
CA TRP A 513 -61.78 -13.77 -19.93
C TRP A 513 -60.65 -14.75 -20.21
N GLN A 514 -60.99 -16.02 -20.47
CA GLN A 514 -60.00 -17.02 -20.90
C GLN A 514 -59.40 -16.66 -22.26
N SER A 515 -60.24 -16.26 -23.23
CA SER A 515 -59.77 -15.87 -24.57
C SER A 515 -58.86 -14.63 -24.57
N LEU A 516 -59.19 -13.61 -23.76
CA LEU A 516 -58.37 -12.42 -23.59
C LEU A 516 -57.02 -12.76 -22.95
N ARG A 517 -57.03 -13.66 -21.98
CA ARG A 517 -55.80 -14.12 -21.32
C ARG A 517 -54.91 -14.92 -22.26
N ASP A 518 -55.47 -15.84 -23.04
CA ASP A 518 -54.70 -16.62 -24.00
C ASP A 518 -54.07 -15.71 -25.06
N ARG A 519 -54.79 -14.66 -25.47
CA ARG A 519 -54.25 -13.61 -26.33
C ARG A 519 -53.07 -12.89 -25.69
N ALA A 520 -53.19 -12.46 -24.42
CA ALA A 520 -52.12 -11.80 -23.69
C ALA A 520 -50.89 -12.69 -23.49
N VAL A 521 -51.08 -13.96 -23.10
CA VAL A 521 -49.98 -14.93 -22.96
C VAL A 521 -49.27 -15.14 -24.28
N ASN A 522 -50.02 -15.30 -25.37
CA ASN A 522 -49.43 -15.50 -26.70
C ASN A 522 -48.68 -14.26 -27.19
N ALA A 523 -49.23 -13.06 -26.99
CA ALA A 523 -48.57 -11.81 -27.34
C ALA A 523 -47.29 -11.58 -26.51
N SER A 524 -47.35 -11.86 -25.20
CA SER A 524 -46.20 -11.78 -24.28
C SER A 524 -45.08 -12.73 -24.69
N ARG A 525 -45.42 -13.99 -25.00
CA ARG A 525 -44.48 -14.99 -25.53
C ARG A 525 -43.80 -14.53 -26.81
N ARG A 526 -44.56 -14.04 -27.79
CA ARG A 526 -44.00 -13.54 -29.07
C ARG A 526 -43.07 -12.36 -28.88
N MET A 527 -43.39 -11.46 -27.94
CA MET A 527 -42.55 -10.31 -27.63
C MET A 527 -41.25 -10.73 -26.92
N ALA A 528 -41.35 -11.67 -25.97
CA ALA A 528 -40.19 -12.26 -25.31
C ALA A 528 -39.27 -12.99 -26.31
N GLU A 529 -39.82 -13.81 -27.21
CA GLU A 529 -39.06 -14.46 -28.28
C GLU A 529 -38.30 -13.44 -29.13
N ARG A 530 -38.98 -12.35 -29.54
CA ARG A 530 -38.32 -11.25 -30.27
C ARG A 530 -37.18 -10.63 -29.49
N PHE A 531 -37.35 -10.42 -28.18
CA PHE A 531 -36.27 -9.92 -27.32
C PHE A 531 -35.11 -10.92 -27.26
N GLY A 532 -35.38 -12.23 -27.19
CA GLY A 532 -34.35 -13.26 -27.26
C GLY A 532 -33.53 -13.18 -28.54
N THR A 533 -34.19 -13.12 -29.70
CA THR A 533 -33.51 -13.05 -31.02
C THR A 533 -32.72 -11.75 -31.20
N SER A 534 -33.29 -10.62 -30.78
CA SER A 534 -32.72 -9.29 -31.04
C SER A 534 -31.69 -8.85 -29.98
N GLY A 535 -31.34 -9.73 -29.03
CA GLY A 535 -30.45 -9.40 -27.92
C GLY A 535 -31.10 -8.53 -26.84
N GLY A 536 -32.43 -8.36 -26.85
CA GLY A 536 -33.34 -7.79 -25.84
C GLY A 536 -34.03 -6.48 -26.27
N GLY A 537 -34.70 -5.80 -25.34
CA GLY A 537 -35.63 -4.70 -25.61
C GLY A 537 -34.99 -3.31 -25.70
N VAL A 538 -33.89 -3.07 -24.98
CA VAL A 538 -33.18 -1.79 -25.04
C VAL A 538 -32.61 -1.56 -26.44
N GLY A 539 -33.03 -0.47 -27.08
CA GLY A 539 -32.61 -0.11 -28.43
C GLY A 539 -33.49 -0.69 -29.54
N GLN A 540 -34.58 -1.38 -29.24
CA GLN A 540 -35.53 -1.78 -30.28
C GLN A 540 -36.11 -0.56 -31.00
N ILE A 541 -36.17 -0.64 -32.33
CA ILE A 541 -36.75 0.37 -33.20
C ILE A 541 -38.03 -0.23 -33.76
N TYR A 542 -39.15 0.47 -33.58
CA TYR A 542 -40.45 0.05 -34.08
C TYR A 542 -40.94 1.03 -35.13
N ASP A 543 -41.24 0.52 -36.32
CA ASP A 543 -41.85 1.27 -37.40
C ASP A 543 -43.22 0.66 -37.73
N GLN A 544 -44.26 1.49 -37.76
CA GLN A 544 -45.65 1.07 -38.00
C GLN A 544 -45.86 0.39 -39.37
N THR A 545 -44.98 0.63 -40.34
CA THR A 545 -45.02 0.03 -41.68
C THR A 545 -44.22 -1.28 -41.76
N SER A 546 -43.51 -1.67 -40.70
CA SER A 546 -42.79 -2.94 -40.62
C SER A 546 -43.75 -4.11 -40.36
N PRO A 547 -43.59 -5.26 -41.01
CA PRO A 547 -44.38 -6.47 -40.76
C PRO A 547 -44.37 -6.91 -39.29
N VAL A 548 -43.25 -6.70 -38.63
CA VAL A 548 -43.04 -6.97 -37.20
C VAL A 548 -44.03 -6.21 -36.32
N PHE A 549 -44.23 -4.92 -36.64
CA PHE A 549 -45.05 -4.07 -35.79
C PHE A 549 -46.48 -4.59 -35.76
N ASN A 550 -47.03 -4.96 -36.93
CA ASN A 550 -48.39 -5.48 -37.01
C ASN A 550 -48.56 -6.87 -36.39
N THR A 551 -47.55 -7.74 -36.48
CA THR A 551 -47.68 -9.15 -36.05
C THR A 551 -47.30 -9.41 -34.59
N ILE A 552 -46.44 -8.56 -34.01
CA ILE A 552 -45.88 -8.75 -32.67
C ILE A 552 -46.19 -7.55 -31.77
N VAL A 553 -45.76 -6.35 -32.15
CA VAL A 553 -45.80 -5.16 -31.27
C VAL A 553 -47.24 -4.70 -31.02
N LYS A 554 -48.03 -4.59 -32.09
CA LYS A 554 -49.43 -4.17 -32.03
C LYS A 554 -50.26 -5.16 -31.22
N GLU A 555 -50.05 -6.46 -31.41
CA GLU A 555 -50.74 -7.48 -30.62
C GLU A 555 -50.34 -7.43 -29.14
N TYR A 556 -49.07 -7.14 -28.82
CA TYR A 556 -48.62 -6.96 -27.45
C TYR A 556 -49.18 -5.70 -26.77
N LEU A 557 -49.38 -4.61 -27.52
CA LEU A 557 -49.97 -3.36 -26.98
C LEU A 557 -51.49 -3.43 -26.81
N LEU A 558 -52.17 -4.28 -27.58
CA LEU A 558 -53.63 -4.43 -27.56
C LEU A 558 -54.13 -5.53 -26.61
N ALA A 559 -53.24 -6.41 -26.17
CA ALA A 559 -53.52 -7.46 -25.22
C ALA A 559 -53.27 -6.96 -23.79
#